data_AF-A0A4U9WPU0-F1
#
_entry.id   AF-A0A4U9WPU0-F1
#
_cell.length_a   1.000
_cell.length_b   1.000
_cell.length_c   1.000
_cell.angle_alpha   90.00
_cell.angle_beta   90.00
_cell.angle_gamma   90.00
#
_symmetry.space_group_name_H-M   'P 1'
#
loop_
_entity.id
_entity.type
_entity.pdbx_description
1 polymer ?
#
loop_
_entity_poly.entity_id
_entity_poly.type
_entity_poly.pdbx_seq_one_letter_code
_entity_poly.pdbx_strand_id
1 'polypeptide(L)'
;MESEGWFFDVWQPEHIDEPECWPLRSDSAWHGFKNIDNEHMYLDPIKVTILTPGMSKEGEMQPFGIPASLVAKYLDERGIIVEKTGPYNLLFLFSIGIDKTKALSLLRAMTDFKRSFDLNLRVKNMLPSLYQEAPEFYENMRIQDLAQNIHRLVEHHNLPDLMYRAFEVLPTMVMNPYHAFQKELHGEVEEVYLEDMVGKVNANMILPYPPGVPLVMPGEMLTEESRPVLEFLQMLCEIGAHYPGFETDIHGAYRQPDGRYTVKVLKAE
;
A
#
# COMPACT_ATOMS: atom_id res chain seq x y z
N MET A 1 6.39 22.07 -21.51
CA MET A 1 6.94 20.90 -22.25
C MET A 1 6.29 19.70 -21.62
N GLU A 2 5.22 19.20 -22.24
CA GLU A 2 4.69 17.87 -21.92
C GLU A 2 5.84 16.88 -22.13
N SER A 3 6.12 16.04 -21.13
CA SER A 3 7.13 15.00 -21.31
C SER A 3 6.58 13.96 -22.26
N GLU A 4 7.33 13.55 -23.28
CA GLU A 4 6.90 12.46 -24.15
C GLU A 4 6.74 11.15 -23.34
N GLY A 5 5.65 10.42 -23.59
CA GLY A 5 5.34 9.14 -22.96
C GLY A 5 4.66 9.25 -21.60
N TRP A 6 4.92 8.27 -20.72
CA TRP A 6 4.27 8.17 -19.40
C TRP A 6 4.67 9.34 -18.49
N PHE A 7 3.74 9.79 -17.65
CA PHE A 7 4.01 10.67 -16.52
C PHE A 7 3.14 10.29 -15.32
N PHE A 8 3.39 10.91 -14.18
CA PHE A 8 2.51 10.80 -13.02
C PHE A 8 1.17 11.49 -13.30
N ASP A 9 0.12 11.03 -12.64
CA ASP A 9 -1.20 11.68 -12.65
C ASP A 9 -1.58 12.12 -11.24
N VAL A 10 -2.64 12.91 -11.10
CA VAL A 10 -3.17 13.36 -9.81
C VAL A 10 -4.58 12.81 -9.65
N TRP A 11 -4.86 12.24 -8.48
CA TRP A 11 -6.21 11.78 -8.14
C TRP A 11 -7.09 12.98 -7.78
N GLN A 12 -7.66 13.61 -8.81
CA GLN A 12 -8.49 14.82 -8.72
C GLN A 12 -9.45 14.91 -9.94
N PRO A 13 -10.44 15.82 -9.92
CA PRO A 13 -11.26 16.11 -11.09
C PRO A 13 -10.44 16.59 -12.30
N GLU A 14 -10.98 16.43 -13.51
CA GLU A 14 -10.33 16.90 -14.74
C GLU A 14 -10.20 18.44 -14.80
N HIS A 15 -11.12 19.15 -14.14
CA HIS A 15 -11.13 20.61 -14.05
C HIS A 15 -11.07 21.03 -12.57
N ILE A 16 -10.06 21.84 -12.23
CA ILE A 16 -9.81 22.34 -10.87
C ILE A 16 -9.62 23.87 -10.86
N ASP A 17 -10.36 24.56 -11.74
CA ASP A 17 -10.21 26.00 -11.99
C ASP A 17 -10.62 26.86 -10.78
N GLU A 18 -11.51 26.34 -9.93
CA GLU A 18 -12.03 27.02 -8.75
C GLU A 18 -11.36 26.51 -7.45
N PRO A 19 -10.98 27.42 -6.53
CA PRO A 19 -10.42 27.07 -5.23
C PRO A 19 -11.53 26.65 -4.26
N GLU A 20 -11.89 25.37 -4.30
CA GLU A 20 -12.92 24.77 -3.43
C GLU A 20 -12.53 23.36 -2.99
N CYS A 21 -13.28 22.80 -2.04
CA CYS A 21 -13.23 21.35 -1.82
C CYS A 21 -14.12 20.69 -2.88
N TRP A 22 -13.51 20.07 -3.89
CA TRP A 22 -14.26 19.61 -5.05
C TRP A 22 -15.20 18.44 -4.70
N PRO A 23 -16.51 18.53 -5.01
CA PRO A 23 -17.45 17.46 -4.71
C PRO A 23 -17.18 16.21 -5.55
N LEU A 24 -17.24 15.04 -4.92
CA LEU A 24 -17.23 13.76 -5.64
C LEU A 24 -18.65 13.49 -6.14
N ARG A 25 -18.79 13.28 -7.45
CA ARG A 25 -20.09 13.15 -8.12
C ARG A 25 -20.23 11.79 -8.76
N SER A 26 -21.41 11.19 -8.61
CA SER A 26 -21.76 9.91 -9.24
C SER A 26 -21.61 9.86 -10.77
N ASP A 27 -21.63 11.01 -11.45
CA ASP A 27 -21.44 11.12 -12.91
C ASP A 27 -19.97 11.22 -13.34
N SER A 28 -19.04 11.24 -12.38
CA SER A 28 -17.61 11.43 -12.60
C SER A 28 -16.84 10.15 -12.26
N ALA A 29 -15.96 9.69 -13.16
CA ALA A 29 -15.24 8.42 -12.97
C ALA A 29 -13.88 8.56 -12.28
N TRP A 30 -13.32 9.76 -12.16
CA TRP A 30 -11.95 9.99 -11.70
C TRP A 30 -11.65 9.44 -10.30
N HIS A 31 -12.65 9.38 -9.42
CA HIS A 31 -12.48 8.93 -8.03
C HIS A 31 -12.60 7.42 -7.84
N GLY A 32 -13.09 6.65 -8.83
CA GLY A 32 -13.18 5.18 -8.77
C GLY A 32 -14.25 4.59 -7.82
N PHE A 33 -14.91 5.39 -6.97
CA PHE A 33 -16.00 4.91 -6.13
C PHE A 33 -17.27 4.57 -6.92
N LYS A 34 -17.82 3.38 -6.67
CA LYS A 34 -19.10 2.92 -7.24
C LYS A 34 -20.27 3.45 -6.40
N ASN A 35 -21.33 3.92 -7.06
CA ASN A 35 -22.58 4.35 -6.41
C ASN A 35 -22.39 5.37 -5.27
N ILE A 36 -21.50 6.35 -5.45
CA ILE A 36 -21.25 7.39 -4.46
C ILE A 36 -22.46 8.34 -4.34
N ASP A 37 -22.79 8.72 -3.10
CA ASP A 37 -23.80 9.74 -2.82
C ASP A 37 -23.31 11.14 -3.25
N ASN A 38 -24.15 11.87 -3.98
CA ASN A 38 -23.86 13.26 -4.34
C ASN A 38 -24.00 14.18 -3.11
N GLU A 39 -23.29 15.31 -3.11
CA GLU A 39 -23.26 16.30 -2.02
C GLU A 39 -22.79 15.73 -0.66
N HIS A 40 -22.14 14.56 -0.68
CA HIS A 40 -21.70 13.86 0.52
C HIS A 40 -20.20 14.03 0.78
N MET A 41 -19.38 13.71 -0.22
CA MET A 41 -17.92 13.69 -0.11
C MET A 41 -17.29 14.81 -0.94
N TYR A 42 -16.20 15.36 -0.41
CA TYR A 42 -15.45 16.46 -1.03
C TYR A 42 -13.95 16.17 -0.93
N LEU A 43 -13.20 16.50 -1.98
CA LEU A 43 -11.75 16.37 -2.03
C LEU A 43 -11.09 17.58 -1.37
N ASP A 44 -10.23 17.35 -0.38
CA ASP A 44 -9.44 18.40 0.28
C ASP A 44 -8.21 18.78 -0.59
N PRO A 45 -8.09 20.02 -1.08
CA PRO A 45 -7.02 20.43 -2.01
C PRO A 45 -5.60 20.31 -1.47
N ILE A 46 -5.39 20.29 -0.14
CA ILE A 46 -4.04 20.19 0.44
C ILE A 46 -3.55 18.74 0.57
N LYS A 47 -4.39 17.75 0.25
CA LYS A 47 -4.10 16.31 0.32
C LYS A 47 -3.85 15.76 -1.08
N VAL A 48 -2.67 16.05 -1.61
CA VAL A 48 -2.33 15.72 -3.00
C VAL A 48 -1.95 14.25 -3.09
N THR A 49 -2.81 13.47 -3.76
CA THR A 49 -2.53 12.07 -4.08
C THR A 49 -2.03 11.96 -5.51
N ILE A 50 -0.78 11.53 -5.67
CA ILE A 50 -0.14 11.28 -6.96
C ILE A 50 -0.33 9.81 -7.33
N LEU A 51 -0.69 9.55 -8.58
CA LEU A 51 -0.84 8.22 -9.15
C LEU A 51 0.36 7.87 -10.02
N THR A 52 0.83 6.64 -9.90
CA THR A 52 1.87 6.06 -10.76
C THR A 52 1.23 5.15 -11.80
N PRO A 53 1.85 4.96 -12.98
CA PRO A 53 1.34 4.02 -13.98
C PRO A 53 1.21 2.60 -13.40
N GLY A 54 0.17 1.87 -13.81
CA GLY A 54 0.00 0.46 -13.45
C GLY A 54 -1.46 0.00 -13.32
N MET A 55 -2.38 0.94 -13.12
CA MET A 55 -3.83 0.69 -13.11
C MET A 55 -4.55 1.69 -14.02
N SER A 56 -5.64 1.25 -14.65
CA SER A 56 -6.55 2.11 -15.41
C SER A 56 -7.51 2.88 -14.49
N LYS A 57 -8.25 3.85 -15.06
CA LYS A 57 -9.30 4.58 -14.33
C LYS A 57 -10.43 3.66 -13.87
N GLU A 58 -10.62 2.53 -14.55
CA GLU A 58 -11.62 1.51 -14.27
C GLU A 58 -11.15 0.47 -13.22
N GLY A 59 -9.89 0.57 -12.77
CA GLY A 59 -9.30 -0.34 -11.80
C GLY A 59 -8.65 -1.59 -12.40
N GLU A 60 -8.46 -1.64 -13.72
CA GLU A 60 -7.81 -2.77 -14.40
C GLU A 60 -6.29 -2.63 -14.41
N MET A 61 -5.58 -3.75 -14.24
CA MET A 61 -4.11 -3.77 -14.33
C MET A 61 -3.66 -3.45 -15.75
N GLN A 62 -2.70 -2.53 -15.88
CA GLN A 62 -2.08 -2.17 -17.16
C GLN A 62 -0.80 -2.97 -17.39
N PRO A 63 -0.41 -3.32 -18.63
CA PRO A 63 0.83 -4.09 -18.88
C PRO A 63 2.12 -3.37 -18.48
N PHE A 64 2.07 -2.04 -18.43
CA PHE A 64 3.17 -1.20 -17.96
C PHE A 64 2.79 -0.59 -16.62
N GLY A 65 3.63 -0.81 -15.61
CA GLY A 65 3.44 -0.20 -14.30
C GLY A 65 4.75 0.10 -13.59
N ILE A 66 4.69 1.12 -12.75
CA ILE A 66 5.74 1.55 -11.85
C ILE A 66 5.12 1.56 -10.45
N PRO A 67 5.37 0.52 -9.63
CA PRO A 67 4.90 0.48 -8.26
C PRO A 67 5.35 1.71 -7.47
N ALA A 68 4.44 2.31 -6.72
CA ALA A 68 4.69 3.56 -6.00
C ALA A 68 5.77 3.43 -4.93
N SER A 69 5.98 2.23 -4.37
CA SER A 69 7.09 1.90 -3.46
C SER A 69 8.47 2.23 -4.06
N LEU A 70 8.66 2.04 -5.37
CA LEU A 70 9.90 2.37 -6.05
C LEU A 70 10.15 3.88 -6.10
N VAL A 71 9.08 4.64 -6.36
CA VAL A 71 9.13 6.10 -6.39
C VAL A 71 9.35 6.64 -4.98
N ALA A 72 8.70 6.06 -3.97
CA ALA A 72 8.89 6.42 -2.57
C ALA A 72 10.36 6.25 -2.14
N LYS A 73 10.98 5.10 -2.45
CA LYS A 73 12.43 4.90 -2.18
C LYS A 73 13.30 5.93 -2.89
N TYR A 74 12.99 6.28 -4.14
CA TYR A 74 13.76 7.31 -4.86
C TYR A 74 13.63 8.71 -4.27
N LEU A 75 12.45 9.06 -3.76
CA LEU A 75 12.18 10.32 -3.08
C LEU A 75 12.89 10.36 -1.71
N ASP A 76 12.94 9.24 -1.01
CA ASP A 76 13.65 9.10 0.27
C ASP A 76 15.16 9.33 0.13
N GLU A 77 15.80 8.86 -0.95
CA GLU A 77 17.21 9.17 -1.30
C GLU A 77 17.49 10.68 -1.43
N ARG A 78 16.44 11.49 -1.58
CA ARG A 78 16.50 12.96 -1.69
C ARG A 78 15.95 13.67 -0.46
N GLY A 79 15.64 12.93 0.61
CA GLY A 79 15.06 13.46 1.84
C GLY A 79 13.63 13.94 1.69
N ILE A 80 12.88 13.44 0.70
CA ILE A 80 11.47 13.74 0.49
C ILE A 80 10.65 12.59 1.08
N ILE A 81 10.01 12.85 2.21
CA ILE A 81 9.17 11.88 2.91
C ILE A 81 7.80 11.84 2.24
N VAL A 82 7.36 10.64 1.88
CA VAL A 82 6.00 10.35 1.43
C VAL A 82 5.16 10.00 2.65
N GLU A 83 4.02 10.65 2.84
CA GLU A 83 3.16 10.43 4.02
C GLU A 83 2.53 9.04 4.00
N LYS A 84 2.00 8.64 2.83
CA LYS A 84 1.36 7.35 2.63
C LYS A 84 1.68 6.83 1.24
N THR A 85 2.10 5.58 1.17
CA THR A 85 2.35 4.86 -0.09
C THR A 85 1.38 3.69 -0.18
N GLY A 86 0.67 3.57 -1.30
CA GLY A 86 -0.06 2.35 -1.66
C GLY A 86 0.61 1.64 -2.84
N PRO A 87 -0.09 0.71 -3.52
CA PRO A 87 0.48 0.00 -4.67
C PRO A 87 0.88 0.94 -5.83
N TYR A 88 0.01 1.89 -6.18
CA TYR A 88 0.20 2.83 -7.30
C TYR A 88 -0.13 4.28 -6.95
N ASN A 89 -0.07 4.64 -5.67
CA ASN A 89 -0.31 6.02 -5.22
C ASN A 89 0.63 6.47 -4.10
N LEU A 90 0.89 7.78 -4.07
CA LEU A 90 1.71 8.48 -3.09
C LEU A 90 0.93 9.68 -2.56
N LEU A 91 0.86 9.85 -1.25
CA LEU A 91 0.21 10.99 -0.60
C LEU A 91 1.24 12.02 -0.13
N PHE A 92 0.99 13.29 -0.46
CA PHE A 92 1.74 14.44 0.04
C PHE A 92 0.81 15.43 0.74
N LEU A 93 1.22 15.90 1.91
CA LEU A 93 0.49 16.88 2.71
C LEU A 93 1.07 18.28 2.49
N PHE A 94 0.33 19.15 1.80
CA PHE A 94 0.71 20.56 1.61
C PHE A 94 0.30 21.39 2.83
N SER A 95 0.94 21.10 3.96
CA SER A 95 0.73 21.82 5.22
C SER A 95 1.30 23.24 5.15
N ILE A 96 1.01 24.05 6.18
CA ILE A 96 1.56 25.41 6.33
C ILE A 96 3.10 25.46 6.35
N GLY A 97 3.77 24.33 6.64
CA GLY A 97 5.23 24.21 6.62
C GLY A 97 5.82 23.85 5.25
N ILE A 98 4.97 23.64 4.24
CA ILE A 98 5.36 23.41 2.86
C ILE A 98 5.32 24.73 2.10
N ASP A 99 6.51 25.23 1.77
CA ASP A 99 6.67 26.43 0.96
C ASP A 99 6.83 26.08 -0.53
N LYS A 100 6.92 27.13 -1.35
CA LYS A 100 7.15 26.98 -2.80
C LYS A 100 8.46 26.26 -3.11
N THR A 101 9.46 26.39 -2.24
CA THR A 101 10.76 25.73 -2.39
C THR A 101 10.61 24.22 -2.32
N LYS A 102 9.95 23.70 -1.28
CA LYS A 102 9.70 22.27 -1.13
C LYS A 102 8.81 21.72 -2.24
N ALA A 103 7.78 22.45 -2.64
CA ALA A 103 6.91 22.07 -3.75
C ALA A 103 7.70 21.94 -5.08
N LEU A 104 8.57 22.91 -5.38
CA LEU A 104 9.43 22.87 -6.57
C LEU A 104 10.47 21.75 -6.48
N SER A 105 11.03 21.48 -5.30
CA SER A 105 11.94 20.36 -5.08
C SER A 105 11.27 19.01 -5.34
N LEU A 106 10.02 18.82 -4.88
CA LEU A 106 9.23 17.62 -5.17
C LEU A 106 8.97 17.48 -6.67
N LEU A 107 8.48 18.54 -7.32
CA LEU A 107 8.21 18.53 -8.76
C LEU A 107 9.48 18.20 -9.55
N ARG A 108 10.63 18.79 -9.16
CA ARG A 108 11.92 18.49 -9.77
C ARG A 108 12.31 17.03 -9.55
N ALA A 109 12.20 16.51 -8.33
CA ALA A 109 12.51 15.12 -8.02
C ALA A 109 11.67 14.14 -8.86
N MET A 110 10.38 14.41 -9.07
CA MET A 110 9.50 13.60 -9.93
C MET A 110 9.96 13.64 -11.40
N THR A 111 10.32 14.80 -11.93
CA THR A 111 10.86 14.89 -13.31
C THR A 111 12.21 14.17 -13.46
N ASP A 112 13.07 14.26 -12.44
CA ASP A 112 14.35 13.56 -12.42
C ASP A 112 14.18 12.05 -12.25
N PHE A 113 13.14 11.59 -11.52
CA PHE A 113 12.77 10.18 -11.45
C PHE A 113 12.45 9.65 -12.83
N LYS A 114 11.52 10.31 -13.56
CA LYS A 114 11.18 9.92 -14.94
C LYS A 114 12.40 9.88 -15.83
N ARG A 115 13.23 10.93 -15.82
CA ARG A 115 14.46 10.98 -16.62
C ARG A 115 15.40 9.79 -16.32
N SER A 116 15.59 9.47 -15.04
CA SER A 116 16.46 8.38 -14.60
C SER A 116 15.87 7.01 -14.93
N PHE A 117 14.55 6.88 -14.84
CA PHE A 117 13.81 5.69 -15.21
C PHE A 117 13.87 5.43 -16.72
N ASP A 118 13.66 6.46 -17.55
CA ASP A 118 13.69 6.36 -19.01
C ASP A 118 15.11 6.06 -19.54
N LEU A 119 16.16 6.54 -18.85
CA LEU A 119 17.56 6.16 -19.11
C LEU A 119 17.92 4.73 -18.64
N ASN A 120 17.00 4.05 -17.97
CA ASN A 120 17.15 2.72 -17.41
C ASN A 120 18.43 2.55 -16.57
N LEU A 121 18.66 3.48 -15.63
CA LEU A 121 19.86 3.45 -14.77
C LEU A 121 19.92 2.15 -13.93
N ARG A 122 21.14 1.79 -13.52
CA ARG A 122 21.34 0.67 -12.57
C ARG A 122 20.75 1.02 -11.21
N VAL A 123 20.18 0.03 -10.51
CA VAL A 123 19.66 0.21 -9.13
C VAL A 123 20.75 0.82 -8.24
N LYS A 124 21.99 0.30 -8.32
CA LYS A 124 23.18 0.83 -7.64
C LYS A 124 23.39 2.35 -7.77
N ASN A 125 23.05 2.94 -8.92
CA ASN A 125 23.28 4.36 -9.19
C ASN A 125 22.04 5.21 -8.86
N MET A 126 20.84 4.64 -9.01
CA MET A 126 19.58 5.37 -8.84
C MET A 126 19.03 5.29 -7.41
N LEU A 127 19.24 4.14 -6.75
CA LEU A 127 18.78 3.78 -5.40
C LEU A 127 19.95 3.15 -4.63
N PRO A 128 20.98 3.94 -4.26
CA PRO A 128 22.16 3.42 -3.57
C PRO A 128 21.84 2.80 -2.21
N SER A 129 20.86 3.31 -1.46
CA SER A 129 20.46 2.77 -0.16
C SER A 129 19.82 1.39 -0.32
N LEU A 130 18.91 1.21 -1.29
CA LEU A 130 18.34 -0.11 -1.63
C LEU A 130 19.43 -1.09 -2.06
N TYR A 131 20.40 -0.64 -2.84
CA TYR A 131 21.53 -1.49 -3.24
C TYR A 131 22.36 -1.97 -2.04
N GLN A 132 22.52 -1.15 -1.00
CA GLN A 132 23.26 -1.52 0.22
C GLN A 132 22.55 -2.61 1.04
N GLU A 133 21.22 -2.71 0.95
CA GLU A 133 20.46 -3.76 1.65
C GLU A 133 20.80 -5.16 1.14
N ALA A 134 21.00 -5.31 -0.18
CA ALA A 134 21.40 -6.57 -0.81
C ALA A 134 22.27 -6.36 -2.06
N PRO A 135 23.58 -6.07 -1.93
CA PRO A 135 24.44 -5.71 -3.05
C PRO A 135 24.53 -6.81 -4.12
N GLU A 136 24.65 -8.06 -3.71
CA GLU A 136 24.75 -9.20 -4.63
C GLU A 136 23.47 -9.40 -5.45
N PHE A 137 22.30 -9.16 -4.85
CA PHE A 137 21.01 -9.27 -5.51
C PHE A 137 20.79 -8.15 -6.55
N TYR A 138 21.23 -6.93 -6.23
CA TYR A 138 20.98 -5.74 -7.06
C TYR A 138 22.14 -5.35 -8.00
N GLU A 139 23.29 -6.04 -7.99
CA GLU A 139 24.53 -5.62 -8.68
C GLU A 139 24.34 -5.28 -10.16
N ASN A 140 23.60 -6.13 -10.89
CA ASN A 140 23.38 -5.97 -12.32
C ASN A 140 21.96 -5.51 -12.68
N MET A 141 21.10 -5.32 -11.68
CA MET A 141 19.70 -4.97 -11.90
C MET A 141 19.56 -3.51 -12.33
N ARG A 142 18.68 -3.26 -13.30
CA ARG A 142 18.30 -1.90 -13.71
C ARG A 142 16.90 -1.55 -13.20
N ILE A 143 16.62 -0.26 -13.16
CA ILE A 143 15.40 0.27 -12.56
C ILE A 143 14.12 -0.20 -13.29
N GLN A 144 14.16 -0.32 -14.61
CA GLN A 144 12.99 -0.79 -15.38
C GLN A 144 12.71 -2.28 -15.13
N ASP A 145 13.77 -3.11 -15.00
CA ASP A 145 13.63 -4.53 -14.69
C ASP A 145 13.01 -4.72 -13.30
N LEU A 146 13.49 -3.95 -12.31
CA LEU A 146 12.94 -3.95 -10.95
C LEU A 146 11.46 -3.55 -10.95
N ALA A 147 11.10 -2.44 -11.61
CA ALA A 147 9.73 -1.97 -11.69
C ALA A 147 8.80 -3.01 -12.35
N GLN A 148 9.22 -3.56 -13.49
CA GLN A 148 8.44 -4.57 -14.22
C GLN A 148 8.27 -5.85 -13.41
N ASN A 149 9.30 -6.31 -12.70
CA ASN A 149 9.18 -7.55 -11.95
C ASN A 149 8.26 -7.39 -10.74
N ILE A 150 8.35 -6.29 -9.98
CA ILE A 150 7.43 -6.02 -8.87
C ILE A 150 6.00 -5.85 -9.42
N HIS A 151 5.83 -5.14 -10.53
CA HIS A 151 4.54 -4.97 -11.17
C HIS A 151 3.91 -6.31 -11.61
N ARG A 152 4.71 -7.20 -12.21
CA ARG A 152 4.26 -8.57 -12.57
C ARG A 152 3.86 -9.39 -11.36
N LEU A 153 4.53 -9.24 -10.22
CA LEU A 153 4.11 -9.89 -8.97
C LEU A 153 2.75 -9.37 -8.51
N VAL A 154 2.54 -8.05 -8.54
CA VAL A 154 1.26 -7.43 -8.19
C VAL A 154 0.13 -7.93 -9.11
N GLU A 155 0.41 -8.05 -10.42
CA GLU A 155 -0.53 -8.61 -11.40
C GLU A 155 -0.77 -10.11 -11.17
N HIS A 156 0.28 -10.91 -11.00
CA HIS A 156 0.21 -12.36 -10.81
C HIS A 156 -0.62 -12.75 -9.58
N HIS A 157 -0.42 -12.02 -8.48
CA HIS A 157 -1.15 -12.24 -7.23
C HIS A 157 -2.51 -11.52 -7.20
N ASN A 158 -2.88 -10.76 -8.24
CA ASN A 158 -4.11 -9.99 -8.30
C ASN A 158 -4.36 -9.13 -7.03
N LEU A 159 -3.30 -8.43 -6.58
CA LEU A 159 -3.29 -7.74 -5.29
C LEU A 159 -4.44 -6.72 -5.13
N PRO A 160 -4.79 -5.87 -6.13
CA PRO A 160 -5.87 -4.90 -5.95
C PRO A 160 -7.23 -5.53 -5.68
N ASP A 161 -7.56 -6.64 -6.36
CA ASP A 161 -8.82 -7.35 -6.15
C ASP A 161 -8.86 -8.07 -4.80
N LEU A 162 -7.78 -8.75 -4.41
CA LEU A 162 -7.68 -9.38 -3.09
C LEU A 162 -7.81 -8.35 -1.98
N MET A 163 -7.13 -7.20 -2.11
CA MET A 163 -7.26 -6.10 -1.18
C MET A 163 -8.70 -5.59 -1.12
N TYR A 164 -9.35 -5.38 -2.27
CA TYR A 164 -10.75 -4.94 -2.30
C TYR A 164 -11.67 -5.94 -1.58
N ARG A 165 -11.60 -7.23 -1.93
CA ARG A 165 -12.42 -8.28 -1.30
C ARG A 165 -12.17 -8.44 0.20
N ALA A 166 -10.92 -8.28 0.65
CA ALA A 166 -10.57 -8.43 2.05
C ALA A 166 -11.19 -7.36 2.95
N PHE A 167 -11.37 -6.13 2.45
CA PHE A 167 -11.92 -5.01 3.23
C PHE A 167 -13.45 -4.84 3.06
N GLU A 168 -14.08 -5.52 2.12
CA GLU A 168 -15.54 -5.51 1.93
C GLU A 168 -16.29 -6.43 2.91
N VAL A 169 -15.61 -7.46 3.45
CA VAL A 169 -16.20 -8.41 4.40
C VAL A 169 -15.58 -8.23 5.78
N LEU A 170 -16.40 -7.90 6.77
CA LEU A 170 -15.95 -7.77 8.15
C LEU A 170 -15.78 -9.15 8.81
N PRO A 171 -14.67 -9.38 9.56
CA PRO A 171 -14.55 -10.50 10.48
C PRO A 171 -15.71 -10.55 11.50
N THR A 172 -15.97 -11.74 12.05
CA THR A 172 -17.02 -11.90 13.06
C THR A 172 -16.53 -11.43 14.44
N MET A 173 -17.18 -10.42 15.02
CA MET A 173 -16.89 -9.99 16.39
C MET A 173 -17.46 -10.99 17.41
N VAL A 174 -16.60 -11.86 17.93
CA VAL A 174 -16.97 -12.87 18.94
C VAL A 174 -17.07 -12.26 20.34
N MET A 175 -16.19 -11.29 20.62
CA MET A 175 -16.23 -10.50 21.85
C MET A 175 -15.73 -9.08 21.58
N ASN A 176 -16.09 -8.16 22.47
CA ASN A 176 -15.58 -6.79 22.40
C ASN A 176 -14.04 -6.77 22.62
N PRO A 177 -13.29 -5.91 21.90
CA PRO A 177 -11.86 -5.69 22.12
C PRO A 177 -11.42 -5.54 23.57
N TYR A 178 -12.25 -4.92 24.43
CA TYR A 178 -11.98 -4.82 25.86
C TYR A 178 -11.81 -6.21 26.51
N HIS A 179 -12.72 -7.15 26.22
CA HIS A 179 -12.68 -8.50 26.78
C HIS A 179 -11.52 -9.33 26.21
N ALA A 180 -11.24 -9.18 24.91
CA ALA A 180 -10.07 -9.81 24.30
C ALA A 180 -8.77 -9.34 24.96
N PHE A 181 -8.65 -8.03 25.19
CA PHE A 181 -7.51 -7.46 25.90
C PHE A 181 -7.42 -7.92 27.37
N GLN A 182 -8.56 -8.05 28.07
CA GLN A 182 -8.55 -8.65 29.41
C GLN A 182 -8.01 -10.09 29.38
N LYS A 183 -8.43 -10.94 28.44
CA LYS A 183 -7.88 -12.30 28.30
C LYS A 183 -6.38 -12.29 28.00
N GLU A 184 -5.90 -11.36 27.17
CA GLU A 184 -4.47 -11.16 26.92
C GLU A 184 -3.70 -10.81 28.21
N LEU A 185 -4.22 -9.92 29.05
CA LEU A 185 -3.61 -9.56 30.34
C LEU A 185 -3.52 -10.75 31.32
N HIS A 186 -4.44 -11.71 31.23
CA HIS A 186 -4.41 -12.93 32.03
C HIS A 186 -3.49 -14.02 31.44
N GLY A 187 -2.81 -13.76 30.32
CA GLY A 187 -1.94 -14.75 29.67
C GLY A 187 -2.70 -15.87 28.94
N GLU A 188 -3.99 -15.65 28.64
CA GLU A 188 -4.87 -16.59 27.91
C GLU A 188 -4.68 -16.51 26.39
N VAL A 189 -3.42 -16.46 25.95
CA VAL A 189 -3.03 -16.21 24.56
C VAL A 189 -1.97 -17.20 24.11
N GLU A 190 -2.00 -17.55 22.84
CA GLU A 190 -1.01 -18.37 22.16
C GLU A 190 -0.70 -17.81 20.78
N GLU A 191 0.47 -18.18 20.24
CA GLU A 191 0.82 -17.87 18.86
C GLU A 191 0.48 -19.06 17.96
N VAL A 192 -0.11 -18.76 16.82
CA VAL A 192 -0.47 -19.73 15.79
C VAL A 192 0.03 -19.23 14.45
N TYR A 193 0.27 -20.14 13.50
CA TYR A 193 0.60 -19.73 12.15
C TYR A 193 -0.58 -18.98 11.50
N LEU A 194 -0.27 -18.04 10.62
CA LEU A 194 -1.25 -17.19 9.94
C LEU A 194 -2.33 -18.04 9.24
N GLU A 195 -1.93 -19.11 8.55
CA GLU A 195 -2.81 -20.07 7.89
C GLU A 195 -3.77 -20.81 8.84
N ASP A 196 -3.44 -20.89 10.13
CA ASP A 196 -4.22 -21.60 11.15
C ASP A 196 -5.13 -20.66 11.96
N MET A 197 -5.29 -19.39 11.56
CA MET A 197 -6.05 -18.39 12.32
C MET A 197 -7.57 -18.47 12.13
N VAL A 198 -8.05 -19.17 11.10
CA VAL A 198 -9.49 -19.32 10.85
C VAL A 198 -10.14 -20.07 12.02
N GLY A 199 -11.26 -19.54 12.51
CA GLY A 199 -11.96 -20.09 13.68
C GLY A 199 -11.29 -19.77 15.02
N LYS A 200 -10.23 -18.95 15.06
CA LYS A 200 -9.58 -18.50 16.29
C LYS A 200 -9.85 -17.02 16.55
N VAL A 201 -10.03 -16.66 17.82
CA VAL A 201 -10.28 -15.27 18.22
C VAL A 201 -8.96 -14.53 18.31
N ASN A 202 -8.81 -13.45 17.54
CA ASN A 202 -7.58 -12.67 17.49
C ASN A 202 -7.38 -11.89 18.80
N ALA A 203 -6.17 -11.93 19.34
CA ALA A 203 -5.80 -11.20 20.54
C ALA A 203 -5.36 -9.77 20.23
N ASN A 204 -4.67 -9.58 19.10
CA ASN A 204 -4.16 -8.28 18.67
C ASN A 204 -4.86 -7.77 17.41
N MET A 205 -4.74 -6.47 17.17
CA MET A 205 -5.15 -5.86 15.91
C MET A 205 -4.17 -6.28 14.81
N ILE A 206 -4.69 -6.65 13.65
CA ILE A 206 -3.90 -6.89 12.43
C ILE A 206 -4.08 -5.70 11.49
N LEU A 207 -2.96 -5.06 11.16
CA LEU A 207 -2.91 -3.83 10.37
C LEU A 207 -1.87 -3.99 9.25
N PRO A 208 -2.30 -4.38 8.03
CA PRO A 208 -1.43 -4.56 6.88
C PRO A 208 -1.11 -3.26 6.15
N TYR A 209 0.11 -3.16 5.62
CA TYR A 209 0.55 -2.14 4.69
C TYR A 209 0.97 -2.77 3.36
N PRO A 210 0.25 -2.51 2.26
CA PRO A 210 -0.96 -1.69 2.12
C PRO A 210 -2.25 -2.35 2.69
N PRO A 211 -3.36 -1.61 2.90
CA PRO A 211 -3.52 -0.17 2.68
C PRO A 211 -3.20 0.71 3.90
N GLY A 212 -2.85 0.14 5.06
CA GLY A 212 -2.61 0.86 6.30
C GLY A 212 -3.89 1.21 7.06
N VAL A 213 -4.90 0.35 6.98
CA VAL A 213 -6.19 0.45 7.69
C VAL A 213 -6.41 -0.86 8.47
N PRO A 214 -6.96 -0.83 9.71
CA PRO A 214 -7.18 -2.04 10.49
C PRO A 214 -8.01 -3.06 9.73
N LEU A 215 -7.49 -4.28 9.62
CA LEU A 215 -8.14 -5.38 8.92
C LEU A 215 -8.82 -6.36 9.89
N VAL A 216 -8.23 -6.56 11.07
CA VAL A 216 -8.81 -7.38 12.14
C VAL A 216 -8.62 -6.68 13.47
N MET A 217 -9.67 -6.65 14.29
CA MET A 217 -9.64 -6.12 15.66
C MET A 217 -9.46 -7.22 16.71
N PRO A 218 -8.94 -6.90 17.91
CA PRO A 218 -8.98 -7.82 19.04
C PRO A 218 -10.41 -8.29 19.33
N GLY A 219 -10.62 -9.59 19.51
CA GLY A 219 -11.94 -10.18 19.74
C GLY A 219 -12.70 -10.58 18.48
N GLU A 220 -12.17 -10.26 17.29
CA GLU A 220 -12.69 -10.75 16.02
C GLU A 220 -12.11 -12.10 15.62
N MET A 221 -12.89 -12.86 14.88
CA MET A 221 -12.55 -14.19 14.37
C MET A 221 -12.79 -14.25 12.87
N LEU A 222 -11.83 -14.81 12.14
CA LEU A 222 -12.02 -15.12 10.72
C LEU A 222 -12.88 -16.37 10.58
N THR A 223 -13.91 -16.29 9.75
CA THR A 223 -14.78 -17.40 9.37
C THR A 223 -14.58 -17.72 7.89
N GLU A 224 -15.31 -18.72 7.37
CA GLU A 224 -15.29 -19.01 5.94
C GLU A 224 -15.86 -17.86 5.10
N GLU A 225 -16.77 -17.06 5.65
CA GLU A 225 -17.32 -15.87 4.97
C GLU A 225 -16.26 -14.77 4.82
N SER A 226 -15.42 -14.57 5.84
CA SER A 226 -14.32 -13.60 5.83
C SER A 226 -12.98 -14.21 5.41
N ARG A 227 -12.98 -15.37 4.73
CA ARG A 227 -11.75 -16.01 4.23
C ARG A 227 -10.90 -15.11 3.31
N PRO A 228 -11.45 -14.20 2.50
CA PRO A 228 -10.65 -13.26 1.71
C PRO A 228 -9.65 -12.43 2.54
N VAL A 229 -9.94 -12.19 3.82
CA VAL A 229 -9.03 -11.52 4.76
C VAL A 229 -7.73 -12.30 4.92
N LEU A 230 -7.83 -13.62 5.13
CA LEU A 230 -6.66 -14.49 5.24
C LEU A 230 -5.91 -14.60 3.91
N GLU A 231 -6.63 -14.78 2.80
CA GLU A 231 -6.03 -14.86 1.46
C GLU A 231 -5.18 -13.63 1.14
N PHE A 232 -5.67 -12.44 1.50
CA PHE A 232 -4.94 -11.20 1.32
C PHE A 232 -3.68 -11.13 2.20
N LEU A 233 -3.76 -11.50 3.48
CA LEU A 233 -2.61 -11.52 4.38
C LEU A 233 -1.53 -12.52 3.90
N GLN A 234 -1.94 -13.71 3.48
CA GLN A 234 -1.04 -14.72 2.93
C GLN A 234 -0.34 -14.23 1.66
N MET A 235 -1.10 -13.63 0.75
CA MET A 235 -0.55 -13.03 -0.46
C MET A 235 0.47 -11.92 -0.14
N LEU A 236 0.20 -11.08 0.86
CA LEU A 236 1.15 -10.07 1.31
C LEU A 236 2.46 -10.69 1.83
N CYS A 237 2.39 -11.79 2.57
CA CYS A 237 3.56 -12.53 3.03
C CYS A 237 4.36 -13.15 1.87
N GLU A 238 3.67 -13.67 0.85
CA GLU A 238 4.30 -14.25 -0.34
C GLU A 238 4.99 -13.19 -1.20
N ILE A 239 4.30 -12.09 -1.51
CA ILE A 239 4.84 -11.03 -2.39
C ILE A 239 6.07 -10.36 -1.77
N GLY A 240 6.04 -10.08 -0.46
CA GLY A 240 7.13 -9.41 0.25
C GLY A 240 8.35 -10.29 0.52
N ALA A 241 8.31 -11.58 0.19
CA ALA A 241 9.46 -12.48 0.31
C ALA A 241 10.45 -12.37 -0.88
N HIS A 242 10.06 -11.72 -1.98
CA HIS A 242 10.79 -11.79 -3.25
C HIS A 242 11.92 -10.76 -3.41
N TYR A 243 11.76 -9.54 -2.90
CA TYR A 243 12.65 -8.41 -3.15
C TYR A 243 13.13 -7.79 -1.84
N PRO A 244 14.44 -7.86 -1.51
CA PRO A 244 14.99 -7.19 -0.34
C PRO A 244 14.71 -5.68 -0.38
N GLY A 245 14.20 -5.13 0.72
CA GLY A 245 13.74 -3.74 0.82
C GLY A 245 12.29 -3.50 0.44
N PHE A 246 11.58 -4.53 -0.02
CA PHE A 246 10.15 -4.50 -0.30
C PHE A 246 9.43 -5.57 0.53
N GLU A 247 9.89 -5.77 1.76
CA GLU A 247 9.32 -6.74 2.69
C GLU A 247 7.86 -6.42 3.03
N THR A 248 7.13 -7.47 3.39
CA THR A 248 5.78 -7.37 3.93
C THR A 248 5.80 -6.61 5.25
N ASP A 249 4.92 -5.63 5.40
CA ASP A 249 4.70 -4.93 6.66
C ASP A 249 3.27 -5.15 7.14
N ILE A 250 3.11 -6.04 8.12
CA ILE A 250 1.84 -6.35 8.76
C ILE A 250 2.03 -6.22 10.27
N HIS A 251 1.55 -5.13 10.85
CA HIS A 251 1.52 -4.99 12.29
C HIS A 251 0.55 -6.02 12.89
N GLY A 252 0.99 -6.75 13.90
CA GLY A 252 0.22 -7.84 14.52
C GLY A 252 0.50 -9.23 13.93
N ALA A 253 1.31 -9.33 12.88
CA ALA A 253 1.89 -10.58 12.38
C ALA A 253 3.41 -10.58 12.59
N TYR A 254 3.97 -11.74 12.95
CA TYR A 254 5.36 -11.87 13.35
C TYR A 254 6.09 -12.86 12.43
N ARG A 255 7.11 -12.39 11.73
CA ARG A 255 7.92 -13.23 10.84
C ARG A 255 8.82 -14.16 11.65
N GLN A 256 8.73 -15.45 11.37
CA GLN A 256 9.49 -16.51 12.00
C GLN A 256 10.79 -16.81 11.23
N PRO A 257 11.78 -17.50 11.84
CA PRO A 257 13.06 -17.81 11.18
C PRO A 257 12.93 -18.68 9.92
N ASP A 258 11.85 -19.47 9.81
CA ASP A 258 11.53 -20.27 8.62
C ASP A 258 10.88 -19.45 7.49
N GLY A 259 10.62 -18.16 7.71
CA GLY A 259 9.99 -17.24 6.76
C GLY A 259 8.45 -17.22 6.84
N ARG A 260 7.82 -18.07 7.66
CA ARG A 260 6.37 -18.05 7.90
C ARG A 260 6.00 -16.96 8.89
N TYR A 261 4.70 -16.69 9.03
CA TYR A 261 4.20 -15.67 9.94
C TYR A 261 3.31 -16.30 11.02
N THR A 262 3.44 -15.81 12.25
CA THR A 262 2.53 -16.13 13.35
C THR A 262 1.69 -14.92 13.73
N VAL A 263 0.51 -15.20 14.30
CA VAL A 263 -0.39 -14.21 14.89
C VAL A 263 -0.78 -14.67 16.29
N LYS A 264 -1.12 -13.71 17.14
CA LYS A 264 -1.51 -13.99 18.53
C LYS A 264 -3.03 -14.14 18.62
N VAL A 265 -3.48 -15.27 19.16
CA VAL A 265 -4.89 -15.62 19.33
C VAL A 265 -5.17 -15.97 20.78
N LEU A 266 -6.45 -15.90 21.17
CA LEU A 266 -6.90 -16.35 22.48
C LEU A 266 -6.88 -17.90 22.52
N LYS A 267 -6.46 -18.46 23.65
CA LYS A 267 -6.52 -19.92 23.87
C LYS A 267 -7.97 -20.40 23.84
N ALA A 268 -8.20 -21.54 23.20
CA ALA A 268 -9.49 -22.23 23.31
C ALA A 268 -9.69 -22.69 24.77
N GLU A 269 -10.93 -22.57 25.26
CA GLU A 269 -11.36 -23.16 26.54
C GLU A 269 -11.48 -24.69 26.44
#